data_AF-A0AAJ0WYK5-F1
#
_entry.id   AF-A0AAJ0WYK5-F1
#
_cell.length_a   1.000
_cell.length_b   1.000
_cell.length_c   1.000
_cell.angle_alpha   90.00
_cell.angle_beta   90.00
_cell.angle_gamma   90.00
#
_symmetry.space_group_name_H-M   'P 1'
#
loop_
_entity.id
_entity.type
_entity.pdbx_description
1 polymer ?
#
loop_
_entity_poly.entity_id
_entity_poly.type
_entity_poly.pdbx_seq_one_letter_code
_entity_poly.pdbx_strand_id
1 'polypeptide(L)'
;MTIRSPIIVTVGHIDHGKTTLLDKIRGTSVAKGESGGITQHVGSSYIPLETIKKTCGKLLDKFKIKLTIPGLLLVDTPGHAAFVSLRKRGGSVSDMAILVIDINEGFQEQTYESLSILKEYKTPFVVAATKVDKIQGWFSGLTSFVENLAKQRDYVKDELDKKLYTLVSQLSEKGFESERFDRINDFTKQVAIVPCSGITGEGIPELLMMLCGLSQQFLKDRLLSSKIAKGSVLEVKELKGMGTTIDVILYDGVIRKGDTLIVGGKQPLVTKVKALLRPRELQELRVEKQFETVEEIEAAAGIKISAPGLENTIAGSPVIAVGSEEDIGPYVEEVQKDVGEVEFEKDVEGIEIKADSLGSLEAMIKLLNEEGISIRKADVGPINREDLIETQNMRDELKKVILVFNLKSPNETKALAKDLGVEIFENTVIYRLMEDYKQWCAQLKEREIQKKLESVNHPVELLFLKDAVFRSSHPAVFGVEVVKGLLKAGALIKRNSRIIGRIKEIQKEGKTIEEAKKGDRVAISMEDVTIGRHVFEGDKLFSALSDNDMKVLGEIYDKLSDSEKELLNKLGS
;
A
#
# COMPACT_ATOMS: atom_id res chain seq x y z
N MET A 1 -30.70 -22.13 12.53
CA MET A 1 -29.35 -21.53 12.41
C MET A 1 -29.07 -20.82 13.71
N THR A 2 -27.91 -21.04 14.29
CA THR A 2 -27.42 -20.37 15.50
C THR A 2 -26.78 -19.04 15.11
N ILE A 3 -26.82 -18.04 16.00
CA ILE A 3 -26.12 -16.77 15.80
C ILE A 3 -24.71 -16.95 16.36
N ARG A 4 -23.69 -16.81 15.52
CA ARG A 4 -22.30 -16.82 15.95
C ARG A 4 -21.85 -15.45 16.46
N SER A 5 -20.72 -15.42 17.16
CA SER A 5 -20.05 -14.16 17.51
C SER A 5 -19.59 -13.43 16.24
N PRO A 6 -19.73 -12.09 16.16
CA PRO A 6 -19.13 -11.31 15.10
C PRO A 6 -17.59 -11.35 15.21
N ILE A 7 -16.95 -11.36 14.05
CA ILE A 7 -15.51 -11.29 13.86
C ILE A 7 -15.15 -9.82 13.65
N ILE A 8 -14.43 -9.25 14.62
CA ILE A 8 -14.02 -7.85 14.63
C ILE A 8 -12.52 -7.76 14.43
N VAL A 9 -12.07 -7.10 13.38
CA VAL A 9 -10.64 -6.91 13.09
C VAL A 9 -10.15 -5.53 13.48
N THR A 10 -8.95 -5.39 14.04
CA THR A 10 -8.32 -4.09 14.30
C THR A 10 -7.41 -3.68 13.15
N VAL A 11 -7.63 -2.49 12.58
CA VAL A 11 -6.79 -1.92 11.52
C VAL A 11 -6.31 -0.53 11.92
N GLY A 12 -5.26 -0.03 11.27
CA GLY A 12 -4.68 1.29 11.56
C GLY A 12 -3.15 1.30 11.52
N HIS A 13 -2.57 2.49 11.67
CA HIS A 13 -1.13 2.67 11.56
C HIS A 13 -0.34 1.98 12.68
N ILE A 14 0.95 1.70 12.42
CA ILE A 14 1.92 1.27 13.43
C ILE A 14 1.90 2.29 14.59
N ASP A 15 2.05 1.80 15.82
CA ASP A 15 2.07 2.60 17.05
C ASP A 15 0.80 3.40 17.40
N HIS A 16 -0.27 3.36 16.60
CA HIS A 16 -1.56 3.93 17.00
C HIS A 16 -2.26 3.16 18.14
N GLY A 17 -1.71 2.03 18.58
CA GLY A 17 -2.15 1.34 19.79
C GLY A 17 -3.18 0.23 19.59
N LYS A 18 -3.21 -0.42 18.42
CA LYS A 18 -4.07 -1.59 18.12
C LYS A 18 -3.93 -2.69 19.18
N THR A 19 -2.71 -3.19 19.36
CA THR A 19 -2.38 -4.29 20.28
C THR A 19 -2.64 -3.89 21.74
N THR A 20 -2.25 -2.67 22.12
CA THR A 20 -2.48 -2.14 23.48
C THR A 20 -3.96 -2.01 23.81
N LEU A 21 -4.78 -1.59 22.84
CA LEU A 21 -6.24 -1.51 22.99
C LEU A 21 -6.84 -2.91 23.22
N LEU A 22 -6.45 -3.90 22.42
CA LEU A 22 -6.92 -5.28 22.57
C LEU A 22 -6.43 -5.92 23.86
N ASP A 23 -5.18 -5.69 24.27
CA ASP A 23 -4.64 -6.12 25.55
C ASP A 23 -5.47 -5.62 26.72
N LYS A 24 -5.88 -4.35 26.66
CA LYS A 24 -6.70 -3.76 27.72
C LYS A 24 -8.10 -4.36 27.77
N ILE A 25 -8.69 -4.70 26.62
CA ILE A 25 -9.97 -5.42 26.53
C ILE A 25 -9.85 -6.83 27.12
N ARG A 26 -8.75 -7.53 26.84
CA ARG A 26 -8.48 -8.90 27.35
C ARG A 26 -8.10 -8.93 28.83
N GLY A 27 -7.49 -7.86 29.33
CA GLY A 27 -6.80 -7.86 30.63
C GLY A 27 -5.41 -8.50 30.56
N THR A 28 -4.78 -8.54 29.38
CA THR A 28 -3.46 -9.13 29.12
C THR A 28 -2.39 -8.05 28.87
N SER A 29 -1.15 -8.45 28.58
CA SER A 29 -0.05 -7.55 28.21
C SER A 29 0.83 -8.17 27.13
N VAL A 30 0.23 -8.57 26.01
CA VAL A 30 0.91 -9.16 24.85
C VAL A 30 1.91 -8.19 24.24
N ALA A 31 1.57 -6.91 24.08
CA ALA A 31 2.41 -5.90 23.42
C ALA A 31 3.81 -5.77 24.06
N LYS A 32 3.93 -6.01 25.38
CA LYS A 32 5.21 -5.94 26.12
C LYS A 32 6.12 -7.14 25.85
N GLY A 33 5.57 -8.26 25.38
CA GLY A 33 6.31 -9.49 25.10
C GLY A 33 6.79 -9.63 23.65
N GLU A 34 6.35 -8.74 22.75
CA GLU A 34 6.73 -8.78 21.33
C GLU A 34 8.11 -8.13 21.09
N SER A 35 8.89 -8.71 20.17
CA SER A 35 10.21 -8.19 19.82
C SER A 35 10.08 -6.77 19.24
N GLY A 36 10.70 -5.79 19.91
CA GLY A 36 10.59 -4.39 19.53
C GLY A 36 9.23 -3.74 19.82
N GLY A 37 8.31 -4.41 20.53
CA GLY A 37 6.99 -3.88 20.86
C GLY A 37 6.01 -3.79 19.67
N ILE A 38 6.33 -4.46 18.55
CA ILE A 38 5.54 -4.45 17.32
C ILE A 38 4.93 -5.83 17.03
N THR A 39 3.68 -5.81 16.57
CA THR A 39 2.95 -7.02 16.18
C THR A 39 3.41 -7.51 14.81
N GLN A 40 3.78 -8.78 14.72
CA GLN A 40 4.34 -9.39 13.49
C GLN A 40 3.46 -10.50 12.87
N HIS A 41 2.52 -11.05 13.63
CA HIS A 41 1.72 -12.23 13.27
C HIS A 41 0.23 -11.96 13.48
N VAL A 42 -0.70 -12.68 12.85
CA VAL A 42 -2.15 -12.47 13.08
C VAL A 42 -2.61 -13.19 14.34
N GLY A 43 -3.29 -12.48 15.24
CA GLY A 43 -3.80 -13.01 16.50
C GLY A 43 -5.31 -12.98 16.57
N SER A 44 -5.87 -13.86 17.38
CA SER A 44 -7.30 -13.87 17.66
C SER A 44 -7.57 -14.14 19.12
N SER A 45 -8.57 -13.48 19.66
CA SER A 45 -9.00 -13.61 21.04
C SER A 45 -10.52 -13.58 21.13
N TYR A 46 -11.08 -14.60 21.76
CA TYR A 46 -12.52 -14.64 22.01
C TYR A 46 -12.83 -13.89 23.31
N ILE A 47 -13.74 -12.91 23.24
CA ILE A 47 -14.25 -12.17 24.39
C ILE A 47 -15.67 -12.65 24.69
N PRO A 48 -15.87 -13.39 25.80
CA PRO A 48 -17.20 -13.88 26.17
C PRO A 48 -18.18 -12.76 26.49
N LEU A 49 -19.47 -13.00 26.24
CA LEU A 49 -20.54 -12.06 26.56
C LEU A 49 -20.52 -11.59 28.03
N GLU A 50 -20.19 -12.48 28.97
CA GLU A 50 -20.13 -12.13 30.40
C GLU A 50 -19.03 -11.12 30.71
N THR A 51 -17.88 -11.20 30.02
CA THR A 51 -16.80 -10.21 30.12
C THR A 51 -17.26 -8.85 29.57
N ILE A 52 -17.99 -8.85 28.46
CA ILE A 52 -18.56 -7.63 27.86
C ILE A 52 -19.57 -7.01 28.82
N LYS A 53 -20.52 -7.79 29.38
CA LYS A 53 -21.48 -7.30 30.37
C LYS A 53 -20.80 -6.75 31.61
N LYS A 54 -19.75 -7.39 32.11
CA LYS A 54 -18.98 -6.90 33.26
C LYS A 54 -18.33 -5.54 32.97
N THR A 55 -17.83 -5.35 31.76
CA THR A 55 -17.14 -4.12 31.34
C THR A 55 -18.12 -2.99 31.03
N CYS A 56 -19.20 -3.29 30.32
CA CYS A 56 -20.17 -2.33 29.81
C CYS A 56 -21.42 -2.17 30.70
N GLY A 57 -21.59 -2.97 31.76
CA GLY A 57 -22.88 -3.20 32.42
C GLY A 57 -23.68 -1.94 32.75
N LYS A 58 -23.02 -0.94 33.36
CA LYS A 58 -23.66 0.36 33.66
C LYS A 58 -24.20 1.10 32.43
N LEU A 59 -23.48 1.01 31.31
CA LEU A 59 -23.89 1.62 30.04
C LEU A 59 -25.01 0.81 29.37
N LEU A 60 -24.89 -0.51 29.33
CA LEU A 60 -25.92 -1.38 28.76
C LEU A 60 -27.26 -1.20 29.46
N ASP A 61 -27.24 -1.11 30.80
CA ASP A 61 -28.44 -0.86 31.60
C ASP A 61 -29.03 0.53 31.33
N LYS A 62 -28.18 1.57 31.29
CA LYS A 62 -28.59 2.95 31.02
C LYS A 62 -29.30 3.10 29.67
N PHE A 63 -28.80 2.43 28.64
CA PHE A 63 -29.37 2.45 27.29
C PHE A 63 -30.36 1.31 27.03
N LYS A 64 -30.65 0.47 28.03
CA LYS A 64 -31.54 -0.71 27.94
C LYS A 64 -31.18 -1.64 26.77
N ILE A 65 -29.89 -1.79 26.49
CA ILE A 65 -29.38 -2.61 25.39
C ILE A 65 -29.34 -4.05 25.85
N LYS A 66 -30.21 -4.89 25.27
CA LYS A 66 -30.15 -6.35 25.44
C LYS A 66 -29.24 -6.95 24.37
N LEU A 67 -28.13 -7.52 24.82
CA LEU A 67 -27.19 -8.22 23.94
C LEU A 67 -27.71 -9.62 23.59
N THR A 68 -27.75 -9.95 22.30
CA THR A 68 -28.19 -11.27 21.79
C THR A 68 -27.07 -12.10 21.18
N ILE A 69 -25.91 -11.49 20.93
CA ILE A 69 -24.72 -12.17 20.40
C ILE A 69 -23.99 -12.93 21.53
N PRO A 70 -23.31 -14.07 21.23
CA PRO A 70 -22.66 -14.89 22.26
C PRO A 70 -21.32 -14.34 22.78
N GLY A 71 -20.75 -13.34 22.10
CA GLY A 71 -19.47 -12.72 22.45
C GLY A 71 -18.93 -11.93 21.26
N LEU A 72 -17.62 -11.67 21.24
CA LEU A 72 -16.90 -11.09 20.11
C LEU A 72 -15.65 -11.93 19.83
N LEU A 73 -15.32 -12.20 18.57
CA LEU A 73 -14.00 -12.67 18.18
C LEU A 73 -13.19 -11.48 17.71
N LEU A 74 -12.22 -11.03 18.51
CA LEU A 74 -11.33 -9.94 18.14
C LEU A 74 -10.11 -10.52 17.42
N VAL A 75 -9.78 -9.95 16.27
CA VAL A 75 -8.63 -10.35 15.45
C VAL A 75 -7.64 -9.18 15.41
N ASP A 76 -6.43 -9.44 15.90
CA ASP A 76 -5.34 -8.48 15.94
C ASP A 76 -4.42 -8.68 14.74
N THR A 77 -4.34 -7.68 13.86
CA THR A 77 -3.53 -7.77 12.65
C THR A 77 -2.25 -6.95 12.75
N PRO A 78 -1.09 -7.49 12.34
CA PRO A 78 0.13 -6.72 12.14
C PRO A 78 -0.08 -5.73 10.99
N GLY A 79 -0.05 -4.43 11.30
CA GLY A 79 -0.39 -3.40 10.33
C GLY A 79 -1.78 -3.62 9.72
N HIS A 80 -1.88 -3.41 8.41
CA HIS A 80 -3.10 -3.60 7.62
C HIS A 80 -2.99 -4.80 6.65
N ALA A 81 -1.78 -5.31 6.37
CA ALA A 81 -1.52 -6.41 5.43
C ALA A 81 -2.29 -7.69 5.80
N ALA A 82 -2.33 -8.00 7.10
CA ALA A 82 -3.02 -9.17 7.62
C ALA A 82 -4.56 -9.04 7.61
N PHE A 83 -5.12 -7.83 7.50
CA PHE A 83 -6.54 -7.66 7.22
C PHE A 83 -6.89 -8.18 5.82
N VAL A 84 -5.97 -8.02 4.86
CA VAL A 84 -6.18 -8.52 3.51
C VAL A 84 -6.16 -10.05 3.45
N SER A 85 -5.34 -10.70 4.30
CA SER A 85 -5.33 -12.16 4.44
C SER A 85 -6.65 -12.72 5.01
N LEU A 86 -7.45 -11.91 5.70
CA LEU A 86 -8.76 -12.28 6.26
C LEU A 86 -9.88 -12.10 5.22
N ARG A 87 -9.76 -12.80 4.10
CA ARG A 87 -10.68 -12.68 2.97
C ARG A 87 -11.46 -13.97 2.69
N LYS A 88 -12.67 -13.80 2.17
CA LYS A 88 -13.44 -14.82 1.46
C LYS A 88 -13.69 -14.31 0.04
N ARG A 89 -13.76 -15.16 -0.98
CA ARG A 89 -14.10 -14.68 -2.32
C ARG A 89 -15.41 -13.89 -2.32
N GLY A 90 -15.35 -12.64 -2.81
CA GLY A 90 -16.48 -11.71 -2.84
C GLY A 90 -16.73 -10.89 -1.55
N GLY A 91 -15.86 -10.95 -0.53
CA GLY A 91 -16.00 -10.09 0.67
C GLY A 91 -14.95 -10.32 1.77
N SER A 92 -15.10 -9.62 2.89
CA SER A 92 -14.23 -9.80 4.06
C SER A 92 -14.69 -10.98 4.94
N VAL A 93 -13.75 -11.70 5.56
CA VAL A 93 -14.07 -12.66 6.65
C VAL A 93 -14.56 -11.93 7.89
N SER A 94 -14.06 -10.71 8.12
CA SER A 94 -14.50 -9.88 9.24
C SER A 94 -15.89 -9.31 9.00
N ASP A 95 -16.72 -9.33 10.04
CA ASP A 95 -18.06 -8.75 10.00
C ASP A 95 -18.01 -7.23 10.15
N MET A 96 -17.03 -6.72 10.90
CA MET A 96 -16.81 -5.31 11.19
C MET A 96 -15.33 -5.06 11.55
N ALA A 97 -14.87 -3.81 11.44
CA ALA A 97 -13.53 -3.42 11.84
C ALA A 97 -13.50 -2.32 12.92
N ILE A 98 -12.38 -2.23 13.63
CA ILE A 98 -12.01 -1.09 14.48
C ILE A 98 -10.85 -0.38 13.77
N LEU A 99 -11.09 0.83 13.27
CA LEU A 99 -10.03 1.68 12.74
C LEU A 99 -9.39 2.46 13.89
N VAL A 100 -8.18 2.07 14.27
CA VAL A 100 -7.43 2.63 15.39
C VAL A 100 -6.59 3.82 14.93
N ILE A 101 -6.85 4.98 15.49
CA ILE A 101 -6.18 6.23 15.14
C ILE A 101 -5.68 6.91 16.40
N ASP A 102 -4.39 7.22 16.48
CA ASP A 102 -3.90 8.10 17.55
C ASP A 102 -4.49 9.49 17.36
N ILE A 103 -5.27 9.96 18.32
CA ILE A 103 -5.93 11.26 18.27
C ILE A 103 -4.94 12.44 18.20
N ASN A 104 -3.68 12.22 18.57
CA ASN A 104 -2.64 13.24 18.57
C ASN A 104 -1.90 13.34 17.22
N GLU A 105 -1.83 12.24 16.47
CA GLU A 105 -1.13 12.17 15.19
C GLU A 105 -2.09 12.29 14.00
N GLY A 106 -3.34 11.85 14.14
CA GLY A 106 -4.32 11.84 13.06
C GLY A 106 -4.05 10.75 12.03
N PHE A 107 -4.42 11.01 10.78
CA PHE A 107 -4.22 10.04 9.70
C PHE A 107 -2.74 9.94 9.29
N GLN A 108 -2.28 8.69 9.13
CA GLN A 108 -0.97 8.33 8.59
C GLN A 108 -1.16 7.45 7.35
N GLU A 109 -0.08 7.13 6.63
CA GLU A 109 -0.12 6.37 5.35
C GLU A 109 -0.97 5.09 5.43
N GLN A 110 -0.74 4.25 6.45
CA GLN A 110 -1.47 2.99 6.65
C GLN A 110 -2.94 3.21 7.05
N THR A 111 -3.30 4.38 7.58
CA THR A 111 -4.69 4.74 7.87
C THR A 111 -5.47 4.93 6.56
N TYR A 112 -4.87 5.63 5.58
CA TYR A 112 -5.46 5.79 4.25
C TYR A 112 -5.63 4.46 3.52
N GLU A 113 -4.62 3.59 3.62
CA GLU A 113 -4.66 2.24 3.08
C GLU A 113 -5.77 1.40 3.72
N SER A 114 -5.84 1.40 5.06
CA SER A 114 -6.90 0.69 5.79
C SER A 114 -8.29 1.16 5.36
N LEU A 115 -8.51 2.48 5.22
CA LEU A 115 -9.79 3.03 4.77
C LEU A 115 -10.16 2.62 3.35
N SER A 116 -9.18 2.60 2.44
CA SER A 116 -9.41 2.19 1.05
C SER A 116 -9.85 0.73 0.99
N ILE A 117 -9.20 -0.14 1.77
CA ILE A 117 -9.55 -1.56 1.85
C ILE A 117 -10.92 -1.75 2.51
N LEU A 118 -11.23 -1.02 3.60
CA LEU A 118 -12.54 -1.08 4.25
C LEU A 118 -13.68 -0.64 3.31
N LYS A 119 -13.45 0.42 2.54
CA LYS A 119 -14.40 0.93 1.53
C LYS A 119 -14.64 -0.11 0.44
N GLU A 120 -13.58 -0.69 -0.07
CA GLU A 120 -13.63 -1.68 -1.13
C GLU A 120 -14.46 -2.90 -0.74
N TYR A 121 -14.11 -3.50 0.40
CA TYR A 121 -14.80 -4.69 0.90
C TYR A 121 -16.12 -4.37 1.61
N LYS A 122 -16.56 -3.12 1.58
CA LYS A 122 -17.79 -2.62 2.24
C LYS A 122 -17.86 -3.10 3.69
N THR A 123 -16.72 -3.11 4.36
CA THR A 123 -16.62 -3.61 5.74
C THR A 123 -17.02 -2.48 6.67
N PRO A 124 -18.13 -2.61 7.43
CA PRO A 124 -18.53 -1.59 8.38
C PRO A 124 -17.47 -1.44 9.46
N PHE A 125 -17.29 -0.24 10.01
CA PHE A 125 -16.26 -0.01 11.01
C PHE A 125 -16.63 1.08 12.01
N VAL A 126 -15.94 1.05 13.14
CA VAL A 126 -15.94 2.09 14.17
C VAL A 126 -14.53 2.63 14.29
N VAL A 127 -14.38 3.94 14.51
CA VAL A 127 -13.07 4.55 14.76
C VAL A 127 -12.80 4.56 16.26
N ALA A 128 -11.69 3.97 16.67
CA ALA A 128 -11.15 4.11 18.02
C ALA A 128 -10.08 5.21 18.01
N ALA A 129 -10.43 6.39 18.50
CA ALA A 129 -9.50 7.52 18.63
C ALA A 129 -8.69 7.36 19.93
N THR A 130 -7.55 6.68 19.84
CA THR A 130 -6.74 6.23 20.98
C THR A 130 -5.85 7.34 21.54
N LYS A 131 -5.23 7.05 22.69
CA LYS A 131 -4.24 7.89 23.39
C LYS A 131 -4.78 9.25 23.85
N VAL A 132 -6.06 9.29 24.22
CA VAL A 132 -6.66 10.48 24.87
C VAL A 132 -5.94 10.87 26.16
N ASP A 133 -5.34 9.89 26.86
CA ASP A 133 -4.53 10.08 28.06
C ASP A 133 -3.26 10.92 27.82
N LYS A 134 -2.85 11.09 26.56
CA LYS A 134 -1.69 11.92 26.17
C LYS A 134 -2.05 13.36 25.83
N ILE A 135 -3.33 13.73 25.82
CA ILE A 135 -3.74 15.12 25.61
C ILE A 135 -3.21 15.96 26.79
N GLN A 136 -2.67 17.14 26.50
CA GLN A 136 -2.01 17.94 27.53
C GLN A 136 -3.03 18.37 28.60
N GLY A 137 -2.74 18.02 29.86
CA GLY A 137 -3.63 18.33 30.98
C GLY A 137 -4.81 17.37 31.15
N TRP A 138 -4.86 16.27 30.38
CA TRP A 138 -5.86 15.22 30.55
C TRP A 138 -5.81 14.60 31.95
N PHE A 139 -6.96 14.47 32.58
CA PHE A 139 -7.12 13.78 33.84
C PHE A 139 -7.75 12.39 33.63
N SER A 140 -7.05 11.32 34.02
CA SER A 140 -7.58 9.97 33.95
C SER A 140 -8.09 9.50 35.31
N GLY A 141 -9.40 9.30 35.44
CA GLY A 141 -10.00 8.88 36.71
C GLY A 141 -11.26 8.02 36.64
N LEU A 142 -11.90 7.91 35.46
CA LEU A 142 -13.10 7.09 35.25
C LEU A 142 -12.94 6.24 33.99
N THR A 143 -13.63 5.10 33.91
CA THR A 143 -13.59 4.23 32.73
C THR A 143 -14.53 4.69 31.61
N SER A 144 -15.67 5.29 31.95
CA SER A 144 -16.57 5.88 30.95
C SER A 144 -15.97 7.16 30.38
N PHE A 145 -15.88 7.22 29.06
CA PHE A 145 -15.38 8.41 28.37
C PHE A 145 -16.26 9.64 28.65
N VAL A 146 -17.58 9.50 28.57
CA VAL A 146 -18.51 10.64 28.74
C VAL A 146 -18.42 11.21 30.16
N GLU A 147 -18.39 10.34 31.16
CA GLU A 147 -18.28 10.76 32.56
C GLU A 147 -16.91 11.39 32.85
N ASN A 148 -15.84 10.86 32.25
CA ASN A 148 -14.50 11.42 32.43
C ASN A 148 -14.33 12.76 31.71
N LEU A 149 -14.90 12.90 30.50
CA LEU A 149 -14.89 14.14 29.74
C LEU A 149 -15.56 15.28 30.50
N ALA A 150 -16.68 15.01 31.17
CA ALA A 150 -17.40 16.00 31.97
C ALA A 150 -16.54 16.59 33.11
N LYS A 151 -15.53 15.83 33.60
CA LYS A 151 -14.60 16.25 34.66
C LYS A 151 -13.35 16.97 34.13
N GLN A 152 -13.14 17.00 32.83
CA GLN A 152 -11.98 17.69 32.25
C GLN A 152 -12.12 19.21 32.39
N ARG A 153 -10.97 19.89 32.39
CA ARG A 153 -10.93 21.35 32.29
C ARG A 153 -11.34 21.79 30.88
N ASP A 154 -11.93 22.98 30.75
CA ASP A 154 -12.51 23.40 29.47
C ASP A 154 -11.48 23.48 28.34
N TYR A 155 -10.27 23.97 28.60
CA TYR A 155 -9.21 23.98 27.58
C TYR A 155 -8.83 22.58 27.08
N VAL A 156 -8.94 21.54 27.92
CA VAL A 156 -8.66 20.14 27.55
C VAL A 156 -9.79 19.60 26.68
N LYS A 157 -11.05 19.96 27.00
CA LYS A 157 -12.20 19.62 26.16
C LYS A 157 -12.09 20.27 24.78
N ASP A 158 -11.71 21.55 24.73
CA ASP A 158 -11.50 22.28 23.49
C ASP A 158 -10.36 21.67 22.66
N GLU A 159 -9.27 21.23 23.30
CA GLU A 159 -8.16 20.55 22.63
C GLU A 159 -8.61 19.21 22.04
N LEU A 160 -9.37 18.42 22.80
CA LEU A 160 -9.95 17.17 22.31
C LEU A 160 -10.89 17.42 21.12
N ASP A 161 -11.82 18.38 21.23
CA ASP A 161 -12.78 18.69 20.17
C ASP A 161 -12.09 19.18 18.89
N LYS A 162 -11.00 19.96 18.99
CA LYS A 162 -10.16 20.32 17.83
C LYS A 162 -9.58 19.09 17.14
N LYS A 163 -9.00 18.16 17.90
CA LYS A 163 -8.42 16.93 17.34
C LYS A 163 -9.49 16.04 16.70
N LEU A 164 -10.67 15.92 17.33
CA LEU A 164 -11.81 15.19 16.76
C LEU A 164 -12.31 15.84 15.47
N TYR A 165 -12.40 17.17 15.42
CA TYR A 165 -12.81 17.88 14.22
C TYR A 165 -11.84 17.62 13.05
N THR A 166 -10.53 17.60 13.31
CA THR A 166 -9.53 17.19 12.31
C THR A 166 -9.79 15.79 11.79
N LEU A 167 -10.06 14.81 12.67
CA LEU A 167 -10.38 13.44 12.26
C LEU A 167 -11.66 13.37 11.42
N VAL A 168 -12.71 14.12 11.80
CA VAL A 168 -13.96 14.21 11.04
C VAL A 168 -13.70 14.79 9.64
N SER A 169 -12.88 15.84 9.53
CA SER A 169 -12.48 16.42 8.24
C SER A 169 -11.75 15.39 7.36
N GLN A 170 -10.77 14.68 7.94
CA GLN A 170 -9.99 13.66 7.22
C GLN A 170 -10.84 12.48 6.74
N LEU A 171 -11.81 12.03 7.56
CA LEU A 171 -12.77 11.00 7.16
C LEU A 171 -13.70 11.50 6.04
N SER A 172 -14.17 12.73 6.13
CA SER A 172 -15.03 13.37 5.13
C SER A 172 -14.34 13.49 3.77
N GLU A 173 -13.05 13.88 3.74
CA GLU A 173 -12.24 13.90 2.51
C GLU A 173 -12.14 12.53 1.83
N LYS A 174 -12.29 11.44 2.58
CA LYS A 174 -12.30 10.06 2.06
C LYS A 174 -13.72 9.53 1.78
N GLY A 175 -14.72 10.37 1.98
CA GLY A 175 -16.13 10.09 1.70
C GLY A 175 -16.86 9.39 2.84
N PHE A 176 -16.38 9.53 4.08
CA PHE A 176 -17.03 8.99 5.27
C PHE A 176 -17.58 10.12 6.13
N GLU A 177 -18.91 10.22 6.22
CA GLU A 177 -19.54 11.03 7.26
C GLU A 177 -19.24 10.40 8.62
N SER A 178 -18.82 11.21 9.60
CA SER A 178 -18.41 10.71 10.91
C SER A 178 -18.64 11.74 11.99
N GLU A 179 -18.79 11.28 13.22
CA GLU A 179 -18.97 12.12 14.41
C GLU A 179 -18.63 11.31 15.68
N ARG A 180 -18.41 11.99 16.80
CA ARG A 180 -18.26 11.34 18.10
C ARG A 180 -19.50 10.51 18.43
N PHE A 181 -19.30 9.30 18.91
CA PHE A 181 -20.35 8.29 19.06
C PHE A 181 -21.61 8.77 19.83
N ASP A 182 -21.47 9.66 20.82
CA ASP A 182 -22.57 10.21 21.62
C ASP A 182 -23.32 11.39 20.96
N ARG A 183 -22.86 11.86 19.80
CA ARG A 183 -23.45 12.94 19.01
C ARG A 183 -24.10 12.45 17.71
N ILE A 184 -24.05 11.15 17.43
CA ILE A 184 -24.64 10.55 16.21
C ILE A 184 -26.15 10.40 16.33
N ASN A 185 -26.85 10.81 15.28
CA ASN A 185 -28.30 10.62 15.16
C ASN A 185 -28.67 9.41 14.29
N ASP A 186 -27.83 9.08 13.30
CA ASP A 186 -28.07 8.00 12.34
C ASP A 186 -26.79 7.17 12.11
N PHE A 187 -26.69 6.04 12.81
CA PHE A 187 -25.57 5.10 12.70
C PHE A 187 -25.51 4.35 11.36
N THR A 188 -26.51 4.51 10.47
CA THR A 188 -26.45 3.93 9.11
C THR A 188 -25.69 4.81 8.12
N LYS A 189 -25.50 6.09 8.45
CA LYS A 189 -24.82 7.08 7.61
C LYS A 189 -23.50 7.54 8.19
N GLN A 190 -23.43 7.67 9.51
CA GLN A 190 -22.28 8.24 10.19
C GLN A 190 -21.43 7.16 10.86
N VAL A 191 -20.13 7.19 10.59
CA VAL A 191 -19.12 6.39 11.28
C VAL A 191 -18.93 6.94 12.70
N ALA A 192 -19.02 6.05 13.69
CA ALA A 192 -18.82 6.40 15.10
C ALA A 192 -17.33 6.54 15.44
N ILE A 193 -16.96 7.70 16.00
CA ILE A 193 -15.64 7.94 16.60
C ILE A 193 -15.76 7.78 18.12
N VAL A 194 -15.06 6.81 18.67
CA VAL A 194 -15.01 6.52 20.12
C VAL A 194 -13.64 6.89 20.65
N PRO A 195 -13.51 8.01 21.40
CA PRO A 195 -12.24 8.36 22.03
C PRO A 195 -11.93 7.41 23.19
N CYS A 196 -10.72 6.88 23.22
CA CYS A 196 -10.35 5.85 24.20
C CYS A 196 -8.86 5.83 24.54
N SER A 197 -8.50 5.05 25.57
CA SER A 197 -7.12 4.76 25.93
C SER A 197 -6.93 3.27 26.20
N GLY A 198 -6.01 2.66 25.46
CA GLY A 198 -5.55 1.28 25.73
C GLY A 198 -4.70 1.17 27.00
N ILE A 199 -4.26 2.28 27.60
CA ILE A 199 -3.48 2.25 28.85
C ILE A 199 -4.43 2.36 30.04
N THR A 200 -5.25 3.40 30.08
CA THR A 200 -6.11 3.70 31.23
C THR A 200 -7.38 2.86 31.19
N GLY A 201 -7.87 2.51 30.00
CA GLY A 201 -9.12 1.78 29.76
C GLY A 201 -10.33 2.70 29.56
N GLU A 202 -10.11 4.01 29.53
CA GLU A 202 -11.12 5.02 29.21
C GLU A 202 -11.73 4.76 27.83
N GLY A 203 -13.06 4.85 27.72
CA GLY A 203 -13.79 4.72 26.44
C GLY A 203 -13.91 3.29 25.91
N ILE A 204 -13.23 2.31 26.50
CA ILE A 204 -13.37 0.89 26.12
C ILE A 204 -14.79 0.37 26.36
N PRO A 205 -15.49 0.70 27.47
CA PRO A 205 -16.87 0.31 27.67
C PRO A 205 -17.79 0.80 26.53
N GLU A 206 -17.63 2.05 26.10
CA GLU A 206 -18.37 2.62 24.98
C GLU A 206 -17.99 1.96 23.65
N LEU A 207 -16.71 1.69 23.40
CA LEU A 207 -16.26 0.99 22.19
C LEU A 207 -16.90 -0.40 22.07
N LEU A 208 -16.83 -1.21 23.13
CA LEU A 208 -17.44 -2.54 23.16
C LEU A 208 -18.97 -2.46 23.00
N MET A 209 -19.62 -1.47 23.62
CA MET A 209 -21.05 -1.23 23.44
C MET A 209 -21.38 -0.93 21.98
N MET A 210 -20.62 -0.05 21.32
CA MET A 210 -20.81 0.28 19.91
C MET A 210 -20.66 -0.96 19.01
N LEU A 211 -19.58 -1.73 19.20
CA LEU A 211 -19.34 -2.94 18.41
C LEU A 211 -20.46 -3.96 18.57
N CYS A 212 -20.90 -4.21 19.80
CA CYS A 212 -21.99 -5.16 20.05
C CYS A 212 -23.32 -4.66 19.49
N GLY A 213 -23.66 -3.39 19.74
CA GLY A 213 -24.90 -2.76 19.31
C GLY A 213 -25.05 -2.74 17.79
N LEU A 214 -24.00 -2.27 17.08
CA LEU A 214 -24.02 -2.20 15.62
C LEU A 214 -24.03 -3.61 15.00
N SER A 215 -23.24 -4.55 15.52
CA SER A 215 -23.21 -5.93 15.01
C SER A 215 -24.59 -6.59 15.14
N GLN A 216 -25.22 -6.50 16.31
CA GLN A 216 -26.53 -7.13 16.50
C GLN A 216 -27.65 -6.41 15.76
N GLN A 217 -27.54 -5.11 15.50
CA GLN A 217 -28.61 -4.36 14.84
C GLN A 217 -28.58 -4.54 13.33
N PHE A 218 -27.38 -4.51 12.73
CA PHE A 218 -27.22 -4.42 11.28
C PHE A 218 -26.67 -5.69 10.62
N LEU A 219 -26.07 -6.62 11.38
CA LEU A 219 -25.37 -7.78 10.82
C LEU A 219 -26.03 -9.14 11.14
N LYS A 220 -27.26 -9.16 11.68
CA LYS A 220 -27.92 -10.41 12.12
C LYS A 220 -27.88 -11.53 11.09
N ASP A 221 -28.20 -11.22 9.84
CA ASP A 221 -28.26 -12.21 8.76
C ASP A 221 -26.86 -12.75 8.39
N ARG A 222 -25.82 -11.92 8.50
CA ARG A 222 -24.42 -12.30 8.26
C ARG A 222 -23.84 -13.15 9.40
N LEU A 223 -24.43 -13.06 10.59
CA LEU A 223 -24.02 -13.82 11.78
C LEU A 223 -24.74 -15.17 11.93
N LEU A 224 -25.58 -15.57 10.97
CA LEU A 224 -26.17 -16.90 10.96
C LEU A 224 -25.10 -17.94 10.59
N SER A 225 -24.92 -18.92 11.46
CA SER A 225 -23.98 -20.03 11.24
C SER A 225 -24.68 -21.21 10.56
N SER A 226 -24.02 -21.77 9.55
CA SER A 226 -24.40 -22.97 8.83
C SER A 226 -23.90 -24.24 9.53
N LYS A 227 -23.89 -25.39 8.84
CA LYS A 227 -23.33 -26.65 9.37
C LYS A 227 -21.91 -26.91 8.90
N ILE A 228 -21.61 -26.57 7.65
CA ILE A 228 -20.33 -26.87 6.99
C ILE A 228 -19.31 -25.84 7.45
N ALA A 229 -18.23 -26.32 8.04
CA ALA A 229 -17.18 -25.44 8.54
C ALA A 229 -16.48 -24.75 7.37
N LYS A 230 -16.46 -23.41 7.39
CA LYS A 230 -15.69 -22.58 6.47
C LYS A 230 -14.81 -21.62 7.25
N GLY A 231 -13.56 -21.52 6.82
CA GLY A 231 -12.55 -20.69 7.45
C GLY A 231 -11.53 -20.14 6.46
N SER A 232 -10.60 -19.36 6.98
CA SER A 232 -9.44 -18.87 6.23
C SER A 232 -8.18 -19.13 7.03
N VAL A 233 -7.14 -19.61 6.35
CA VAL A 233 -5.81 -19.85 6.94
C VAL A 233 -5.18 -18.51 7.27
N LEU A 234 -4.84 -18.30 8.53
CA LEU A 234 -4.02 -17.17 8.96
C LEU A 234 -2.55 -17.46 8.71
N GLU A 235 -2.04 -18.55 9.27
CA GLU A 235 -0.62 -18.84 9.33
C GLU A 235 -0.36 -20.35 9.30
N VAL A 236 0.79 -20.73 8.77
CA VAL A 236 1.31 -22.10 8.79
C VAL A 236 2.50 -22.13 9.76
N LYS A 237 2.44 -23.00 10.77
CA LYS A 237 3.42 -23.06 11.86
C LYS A 237 3.75 -24.49 12.27
N GLU A 238 5.01 -24.75 12.60
CA GLU A 238 5.40 -26.00 13.25
C GLU A 238 5.09 -25.97 14.76
N LEU A 239 4.48 -27.04 15.25
CA LEU A 239 4.24 -27.25 16.67
C LEU A 239 4.95 -28.53 17.13
N LYS A 240 5.78 -28.39 18.18
CA LYS A 240 6.55 -29.51 18.74
C LYS A 240 5.62 -30.65 19.16
N GLY A 241 5.84 -31.84 18.61
CA GLY A 241 5.05 -33.04 18.87
C GLY A 241 3.80 -33.21 17.99
N MET A 242 3.43 -32.20 17.19
CA MET A 242 2.29 -32.27 16.27
C MET A 242 2.66 -32.00 14.80
N GLY A 243 3.90 -31.60 14.52
CA GLY A 243 4.38 -31.30 13.17
C GLY A 243 3.80 -29.98 12.66
N THR A 244 3.58 -29.88 11.36
CA THR A 244 2.98 -28.70 10.72
C THR A 244 1.52 -28.55 11.14
N THR A 245 1.16 -27.33 11.56
CA THR A 245 -0.18 -26.93 11.94
C THR A 245 -0.57 -25.66 11.19
N ILE A 246 -1.87 -25.41 11.08
CA ILE A 246 -2.40 -24.16 10.54
C ILE A 246 -3.23 -23.44 11.58
N ASP A 247 -3.06 -22.13 11.66
CA ASP A 247 -3.95 -21.24 12.40
C ASP A 247 -5.06 -20.78 11.47
N VAL A 248 -6.31 -20.91 11.89
CA VAL A 248 -7.49 -20.69 11.05
C VAL A 248 -8.49 -19.83 11.80
N ILE A 249 -9.06 -18.83 11.12
CA ILE A 249 -10.31 -18.19 11.56
C ILE A 249 -11.46 -18.95 10.93
N LEU A 250 -12.20 -19.66 11.76
CA LEU A 250 -13.47 -20.28 11.39
C LEU A 250 -14.56 -19.20 11.44
N TYR A 251 -15.19 -18.92 10.31
CA TYR A 251 -16.21 -17.87 10.17
C TYR A 251 -17.60 -18.40 9.86
N ASP A 252 -17.73 -19.69 9.56
CA ASP A 252 -19.03 -20.33 9.39
C ASP A 252 -18.95 -21.81 9.79
N GLY A 253 -20.08 -22.37 10.21
CA GLY A 253 -20.24 -23.79 10.45
C GLY A 253 -19.54 -24.34 11.68
N VAL A 254 -19.41 -25.66 11.69
CA VAL A 254 -18.88 -26.42 12.81
C VAL A 254 -17.87 -27.43 12.31
N ILE A 255 -16.67 -27.41 12.88
CA ILE A 255 -15.60 -28.34 12.57
C ILE A 255 -15.45 -29.36 13.71
N ARG A 256 -15.29 -30.63 13.35
CA ARG A 256 -15.07 -31.74 14.27
C ARG A 256 -13.77 -32.45 13.98
N LYS A 257 -13.22 -33.07 15.02
CA LYS A 257 -12.09 -33.98 14.86
C LYS A 257 -12.51 -35.19 14.01
N GLY A 258 -11.67 -35.55 13.04
CA GLY A 258 -11.96 -36.60 12.07
C GLY A 258 -12.63 -36.13 10.77
N ASP A 259 -13.12 -34.88 10.71
CA ASP A 259 -13.66 -34.29 9.48
C ASP A 259 -12.62 -34.29 8.35
N THR A 260 -13.12 -34.36 7.12
CA THR A 260 -12.30 -34.18 5.93
C THR A 260 -12.07 -32.69 5.72
N LEU A 261 -10.80 -32.29 5.75
CA LEU A 261 -10.33 -30.92 5.60
C LEU A 261 -9.86 -30.71 4.15
N ILE A 262 -10.48 -29.76 3.47
CA ILE A 262 -10.02 -29.23 2.19
C ILE A 262 -9.37 -27.87 2.44
N VAL A 263 -8.11 -27.72 2.06
CA VAL A 263 -7.32 -26.51 2.28
C VAL A 263 -6.72 -26.02 0.97
N GLY A 264 -6.70 -24.71 0.78
CA GLY A 264 -6.06 -24.12 -0.38
C GLY A 264 -4.53 -24.17 -0.35
N GLY A 265 -3.96 -24.63 -1.46
CA GLY A 265 -2.53 -24.59 -1.76
C GLY A 265 -2.34 -24.52 -3.27
N LYS A 266 -1.09 -24.61 -3.78
CA LYS A 266 -0.82 -24.67 -5.24
C LYS A 266 -1.68 -25.73 -5.95
N GLN A 267 -1.96 -26.82 -5.24
CA GLN A 267 -3.05 -27.74 -5.52
C GLN A 267 -3.90 -27.85 -4.25
N PRO A 268 -5.23 -27.99 -4.35
CA PRO A 268 -6.09 -28.21 -3.19
C PRO A 268 -5.62 -29.45 -2.40
N LEU A 269 -5.36 -29.26 -1.11
CA LEU A 269 -4.99 -30.35 -0.21
C LEU A 269 -6.26 -30.92 0.42
N VAL A 270 -6.44 -32.24 0.31
CA VAL A 270 -7.50 -32.97 1.00
C VAL A 270 -6.87 -33.88 2.05
N THR A 271 -7.24 -33.70 3.31
CA THR A 271 -6.66 -34.43 4.45
C THR A 271 -7.69 -34.61 5.56
N LYS A 272 -7.32 -35.23 6.69
CA LYS A 272 -8.21 -35.40 7.85
C LYS A 272 -7.74 -34.61 9.06
N VAL A 273 -8.69 -33.98 9.76
CA VAL A 273 -8.44 -33.29 11.03
C VAL A 273 -8.01 -34.30 12.08
N LYS A 274 -6.74 -34.22 12.54
CA LYS A 274 -6.23 -35.06 13.62
C LYS A 274 -6.55 -34.50 15.01
N ALA A 275 -6.41 -33.19 15.15
CA ALA A 275 -6.68 -32.48 16.40
C ALA A 275 -7.13 -31.05 16.12
N LEU A 276 -8.07 -30.58 16.94
CA LEU A 276 -8.50 -29.20 17.02
C LEU A 276 -8.00 -28.62 18.35
N LEU A 277 -7.34 -27.48 18.26
CA LEU A 277 -6.71 -26.81 19.38
C LEU A 277 -7.31 -25.41 19.55
N ARG A 278 -7.84 -25.14 20.74
CA ARG A 278 -8.37 -23.82 21.11
C ARG A 278 -7.45 -23.16 22.15
N PRO A 279 -7.17 -21.86 22.04
CA PRO A 279 -6.53 -21.12 23.12
C PRO A 279 -7.48 -21.01 24.31
N ARG A 280 -6.94 -20.90 25.53
CA ARG A 280 -7.77 -20.62 26.71
C ARG A 280 -8.51 -19.29 26.57
N GLU A 281 -9.63 -19.14 27.28
CA GLU A 281 -10.40 -17.90 27.25
C GLU A 281 -9.52 -16.68 27.61
N LEU A 282 -9.76 -15.56 26.93
CA LEU A 282 -9.01 -14.30 27.07
C LEU A 282 -7.52 -14.36 26.70
N GLN A 283 -7.02 -15.53 26.28
CA GLN A 283 -5.67 -15.67 25.73
C GLN A 283 -5.70 -15.52 24.20
N GLU A 284 -4.54 -15.17 23.65
CA GLU A 284 -4.37 -14.98 22.23
C GLU A 284 -3.69 -16.18 21.57
N LEU A 285 -4.24 -16.62 20.44
CA LEU A 285 -3.78 -17.81 19.68
C LEU A 285 -2.27 -17.80 19.39
N ARG A 286 -1.68 -16.61 19.18
CA ARG A 286 -0.25 -16.44 18.85
C ARG A 286 0.69 -16.75 20.00
N VAL A 287 0.31 -16.32 21.21
CA VAL A 287 1.21 -16.28 22.38
C VAL A 287 1.01 -17.52 23.26
N GLU A 288 -0.19 -18.11 23.21
CA GLU A 288 -0.53 -19.26 24.01
C GLU A 288 0.35 -20.47 23.66
N LYS A 289 0.92 -21.10 24.69
CA LYS A 289 1.73 -22.32 24.58
C LYS A 289 0.96 -23.55 25.02
N GLN A 290 -0.11 -23.36 25.80
CA GLN A 290 -0.96 -24.40 26.32
C GLN A 290 -2.32 -24.36 25.62
N PHE A 291 -2.52 -25.28 24.69
CA PHE A 291 -3.78 -25.39 23.97
C PHE A 291 -4.68 -26.44 24.61
N GLU A 292 -5.98 -26.17 24.59
CA GLU A 292 -7.00 -27.17 24.92
C GLU A 292 -7.36 -27.94 23.66
N THR A 293 -7.20 -29.27 23.71
CA THR A 293 -7.66 -30.13 22.63
C THR A 293 -9.15 -30.37 22.79
N VAL A 294 -9.90 -30.11 21.73
CA VAL A 294 -11.36 -30.22 21.72
C VAL A 294 -11.82 -31.11 20.56
N GLU A 295 -13.00 -31.71 20.70
CA GLU A 295 -13.57 -32.60 19.67
C GLU A 295 -14.39 -31.82 18.63
N GLU A 296 -14.93 -30.65 18.98
CA GLU A 296 -15.81 -29.84 18.14
C GLU A 296 -15.64 -28.34 18.43
N ILE A 297 -15.68 -27.50 17.39
CA ILE A 297 -15.64 -26.04 17.48
C ILE A 297 -16.67 -25.43 16.52
N GLU A 298 -17.53 -24.56 17.04
CA GLU A 298 -18.48 -23.74 16.27
C GLU A 298 -17.87 -22.36 15.93
N ALA A 299 -18.19 -21.84 14.74
CA ALA A 299 -17.85 -20.47 14.36
C ALA A 299 -18.54 -19.43 15.27
N ALA A 300 -17.99 -18.24 15.49
CA ALA A 300 -16.70 -17.74 15.04
C ALA A 300 -15.60 -18.09 16.04
N ALA A 301 -14.50 -18.66 15.55
CA ALA A 301 -13.39 -19.07 16.41
C ALA A 301 -12.04 -18.94 15.69
N GLY A 302 -11.01 -18.51 16.43
CA GLY A 302 -9.63 -18.70 16.02
C GLY A 302 -9.10 -20.00 16.61
N ILE A 303 -8.68 -20.90 15.74
CA ILE A 303 -8.34 -22.28 16.08
C ILE A 303 -7.02 -22.67 15.44
N LYS A 304 -6.33 -23.63 16.06
CA LYS A 304 -5.18 -24.30 15.46
C LYS A 304 -5.58 -25.71 15.06
N ILE A 305 -5.33 -26.06 13.81
CA ILE A 305 -5.66 -27.38 13.23
C ILE A 305 -4.37 -28.15 12.98
N SER A 306 -4.33 -29.40 13.43
CA SER A 306 -3.30 -30.37 13.05
C SER A 306 -3.87 -31.38 12.06
N ALA A 307 -3.21 -31.50 10.91
CA ALA A 307 -3.53 -32.47 9.87
C ALA A 307 -2.26 -32.83 9.07
N PRO A 308 -2.19 -34.01 8.43
CA PRO A 308 -1.10 -34.36 7.51
C PRO A 308 -1.02 -33.43 6.29
N GLY A 309 0.19 -33.11 5.84
CA GLY A 309 0.44 -32.50 4.52
C GLY A 309 0.26 -30.98 4.45
N LEU A 310 0.13 -30.30 5.60
CA LEU A 310 -0.18 -28.87 5.67
C LEU A 310 0.99 -27.95 5.25
N GLU A 311 2.17 -28.49 4.94
CA GLU A 311 3.39 -27.71 4.62
C GLU A 311 3.23 -26.81 3.39
N ASN A 312 2.40 -27.21 2.43
CA ASN A 312 2.18 -26.49 1.17
C ASN A 312 0.94 -25.59 1.20
N THR A 313 0.36 -25.38 2.39
CA THR A 313 -0.79 -24.50 2.58
C THR A 313 -0.38 -23.04 2.37
N ILE A 314 -1.24 -22.25 1.74
CA ILE A 314 -0.99 -20.82 1.52
C ILE A 314 -1.76 -19.99 2.56
N ALA A 315 -1.13 -18.98 3.14
CA ALA A 315 -1.80 -18.04 4.04
C ALA A 315 -2.87 -17.22 3.28
N GLY A 316 -4.01 -16.99 3.93
CA GLY A 316 -5.22 -16.40 3.35
C GLY A 316 -6.08 -17.38 2.55
N SER A 317 -5.62 -18.62 2.33
CA SER A 317 -6.38 -19.61 1.58
C SER A 317 -7.65 -20.06 2.32
N PRO A 318 -8.71 -20.45 1.61
CA PRO A 318 -9.91 -20.98 2.22
C PRO A 318 -9.66 -22.36 2.83
N VAL A 319 -10.38 -22.62 3.91
CA VAL A 319 -10.49 -23.92 4.55
C VAL A 319 -11.96 -24.31 4.56
N ILE A 320 -12.25 -25.54 4.11
CA ILE A 320 -13.58 -26.15 4.23
C ILE A 320 -13.41 -27.47 4.98
N ALA A 321 -14.22 -27.70 6.01
CA ALA A 321 -14.27 -28.99 6.69
C ALA A 321 -15.68 -29.57 6.59
N VAL A 322 -15.74 -30.83 6.17
CA VAL A 322 -16.98 -31.58 5.92
C VAL A 322 -16.93 -32.94 6.61
N GLY A 323 -18.10 -33.47 6.95
CA GLY A 323 -18.21 -34.79 7.53
C GLY A 323 -17.64 -35.86 6.59
N SER A 324 -17.14 -36.96 7.16
CA SER A 324 -16.45 -38.02 6.41
C SER A 324 -17.30 -38.73 5.35
N GLU A 325 -18.61 -38.57 5.38
CA GLU A 325 -19.57 -39.17 4.46
C GLU A 325 -20.04 -38.20 3.35
N GLU A 326 -19.66 -36.92 3.41
CA GLU A 326 -20.04 -35.93 2.39
C GLU A 326 -19.24 -36.11 1.09
N ASP A 327 -19.87 -35.79 -0.04
CA ASP A 327 -19.18 -35.68 -1.31
C ASP A 327 -18.25 -34.46 -1.31
N ILE A 328 -16.95 -34.70 -1.42
CA ILE A 328 -15.92 -33.66 -1.35
C ILE A 328 -15.74 -32.89 -2.67
N GLY A 329 -16.20 -33.45 -3.79
CA GLY A 329 -15.95 -32.90 -5.14
C GLY A 329 -16.29 -31.41 -5.27
N PRO A 330 -17.53 -30.99 -4.93
CA PRO A 330 -17.93 -29.57 -5.02
C PRO A 330 -17.08 -28.63 -4.18
N TYR A 331 -16.60 -29.08 -3.01
CA TYR A 331 -15.81 -28.25 -2.10
C TYR A 331 -14.34 -28.15 -2.54
N VAL A 332 -13.80 -29.19 -3.17
CA VAL A 332 -12.48 -29.14 -3.81
C VAL A 332 -12.51 -28.14 -4.97
N GLU A 333 -13.55 -28.16 -5.79
CA GLU A 333 -13.75 -27.18 -6.85
C GLU A 333 -13.91 -25.76 -6.29
N GLU A 334 -14.69 -25.57 -5.22
CA GLU A 334 -14.83 -24.26 -4.53
C GLU A 334 -13.47 -23.73 -4.08
N VAL A 335 -12.68 -24.53 -3.36
CA VAL A 335 -11.34 -24.15 -2.88
C VAL A 335 -10.38 -23.89 -4.05
N GLN A 336 -10.40 -24.73 -5.08
CA GLN A 336 -9.54 -24.55 -6.25
C GLN A 336 -9.85 -23.26 -6.99
N LYS A 337 -11.14 -22.94 -7.14
CA LYS A 337 -11.59 -21.70 -7.77
C LYS A 337 -11.12 -20.49 -6.97
N ASP A 338 -11.13 -20.58 -5.64
CA ASP A 338 -10.78 -19.49 -4.72
C ASP A 338 -9.26 -19.28 -4.56
N VAL A 339 -8.45 -20.32 -4.85
CA VAL A 339 -6.98 -20.30 -4.75
C VAL A 339 -6.30 -20.14 -6.11
N GLY A 340 -7.00 -20.47 -7.21
CA GLY A 340 -6.50 -20.30 -8.57
C GLY A 340 -6.01 -18.87 -8.84
N GLU A 341 -5.35 -18.66 -9.98
CA GLU A 341 -4.84 -17.32 -10.35
C GLU A 341 -5.89 -16.26 -10.05
N VAL A 342 -5.52 -15.30 -9.19
CA VAL A 342 -6.38 -14.15 -8.91
C VAL A 342 -6.84 -13.60 -10.26
N GLU A 343 -8.14 -13.56 -10.51
CA GLU A 343 -8.65 -13.09 -11.80
C GLU A 343 -8.39 -11.58 -11.89
N PHE A 344 -7.43 -11.17 -12.72
CA PHE A 344 -7.16 -9.79 -13.06
C PHE A 344 -6.83 -9.65 -14.54
N GLU A 345 -6.97 -8.42 -15.06
CA GLU A 345 -6.62 -8.11 -16.44
C GLU A 345 -5.09 -8.15 -16.60
N LYS A 346 -4.60 -9.21 -17.24
CA LYS A 346 -3.17 -9.40 -17.51
C LYS A 346 -2.76 -8.58 -18.72
N ASP A 347 -1.79 -7.70 -18.52
CA ASP A 347 -1.12 -6.96 -19.59
C ASP A 347 0.24 -7.61 -19.89
N VAL A 348 0.49 -7.92 -21.16
CA VAL A 348 1.75 -8.55 -21.58
C VAL A 348 2.96 -7.65 -21.27
N GLU A 349 2.78 -6.33 -21.30
CA GLU A 349 3.79 -5.33 -20.95
C GLU A 349 3.54 -4.73 -19.54
N GLY A 350 2.92 -5.52 -18.65
CA GLY A 350 2.74 -5.18 -17.24
C GLY A 350 3.92 -5.57 -16.36
N ILE A 351 3.93 -5.05 -15.13
CA ILE A 351 4.93 -5.41 -14.10
C ILE A 351 4.60 -6.77 -13.44
N GLU A 352 5.59 -7.36 -12.76
CA GLU A 352 5.38 -8.56 -11.94
C GLU A 352 5.23 -8.22 -10.45
N ILE A 353 4.39 -8.96 -9.74
CA ILE A 353 4.10 -8.79 -8.31
C ILE A 353 4.37 -10.09 -7.56
N LYS A 354 5.02 -9.97 -6.38
CA LYS A 354 5.15 -11.05 -5.39
C LYS A 354 4.63 -10.60 -4.04
N ALA A 355 3.88 -11.46 -3.36
CA ALA A 355 3.37 -11.19 -2.03
C ALA A 355 3.47 -12.42 -1.11
N ASP A 356 3.36 -12.20 0.20
CA ASP A 356 3.43 -13.24 1.23
C ASP A 356 2.15 -14.07 1.37
N SER A 357 1.00 -13.50 1.02
CA SER A 357 -0.32 -14.13 1.11
C SER A 357 -1.20 -13.81 -0.09
N LEU A 358 -2.23 -14.63 -0.33
CA LEU A 358 -3.21 -14.38 -1.39
C LEU A 358 -3.92 -13.05 -1.22
N GLY A 359 -4.27 -12.71 0.03
CA GLY A 359 -4.88 -11.43 0.36
C GLY A 359 -4.01 -10.27 -0.11
N SER A 360 -2.77 -10.20 0.39
CA SER A 360 -1.80 -9.17 0.02
C SER A 360 -1.70 -8.98 -1.50
N LEU A 361 -1.64 -10.08 -2.24
CA LEU A 361 -1.55 -10.07 -3.70
C LEU A 361 -2.76 -9.39 -4.36
N GLU A 362 -3.98 -9.71 -3.91
CA GLU A 362 -5.21 -9.12 -4.43
C GLU A 362 -5.33 -7.62 -4.14
N ALA A 363 -4.96 -7.18 -2.92
CA ALA A 363 -4.94 -5.76 -2.60
C ALA A 363 -3.94 -5.00 -3.48
N MET A 364 -2.74 -5.56 -3.68
CA MET A 364 -1.76 -4.96 -4.58
C MET A 364 -2.32 -4.83 -5.99
N ILE A 365 -2.87 -5.92 -6.55
CA ILE A 365 -3.43 -5.91 -7.90
C ILE A 365 -4.47 -4.80 -8.06
N LYS A 366 -5.39 -4.71 -7.10
CA LYS A 366 -6.45 -3.73 -7.13
C LYS A 366 -5.92 -2.30 -7.04
N LEU A 367 -5.09 -2.00 -6.04
CA LEU A 367 -4.54 -0.66 -5.83
C LEU A 367 -3.67 -0.20 -7.01
N LEU A 368 -2.88 -1.10 -7.58
CA LEU A 368 -2.09 -0.82 -8.77
C LEU A 368 -2.98 -0.52 -9.98
N ASN A 369 -4.06 -1.28 -10.18
CA ASN A 369 -5.03 -1.03 -11.25
C ASN A 369 -5.77 0.32 -11.07
N GLU A 370 -6.15 0.69 -9.85
CA GLU A 370 -6.75 2.00 -9.55
C GLU A 370 -5.82 3.17 -9.90
N GLU A 371 -4.52 2.93 -9.81
CA GLU A 371 -3.46 3.88 -10.15
C GLU A 371 -2.99 3.78 -11.61
N GLY A 372 -3.64 2.94 -12.42
CA GLY A 372 -3.34 2.75 -13.84
C GLY A 372 -2.02 2.03 -14.11
N ILE A 373 -1.52 1.23 -13.16
CA ILE A 373 -0.29 0.45 -13.31
C ILE A 373 -0.66 -0.95 -13.81
N SER A 374 -0.36 -1.24 -15.09
CA SER A 374 -0.57 -2.55 -15.71
C SER A 374 0.24 -3.66 -15.06
N ILE A 375 -0.37 -4.84 -14.89
CA ILE A 375 0.20 -6.01 -14.23
C ILE A 375 0.22 -7.19 -15.21
N ARG A 376 1.36 -7.86 -15.33
CA ARG A 376 1.52 -9.07 -16.15
C ARG A 376 1.30 -10.34 -15.37
N LYS A 377 1.92 -10.41 -14.20
CA LYS A 377 2.03 -11.63 -13.40
C LYS A 377 1.98 -11.26 -11.92
N ALA A 378 1.32 -12.09 -11.14
CA ALA A 378 1.14 -11.88 -9.71
C ALA A 378 1.12 -13.25 -9.02
N ASP A 379 2.07 -13.50 -8.12
CA ASP A 379 2.19 -14.77 -7.41
C ASP A 379 2.43 -14.60 -5.91
N VAL A 380 2.11 -15.65 -5.15
CA VAL A 380 2.45 -15.76 -3.73
C VAL A 380 3.78 -16.49 -3.56
N GLY A 381 4.67 -15.92 -2.74
CA GLY A 381 5.96 -16.48 -2.39
C GLY A 381 7.17 -15.67 -2.87
N PRO A 382 8.40 -16.10 -2.51
CA PRO A 382 9.61 -15.39 -2.87
C PRO A 382 9.89 -15.41 -4.38
N ILE A 383 10.66 -14.43 -4.85
CA ILE A 383 11.16 -14.39 -6.24
C ILE A 383 11.99 -15.65 -6.52
N ASN A 384 11.65 -16.35 -7.60
CA ASN A 384 12.44 -17.44 -8.14
C ASN A 384 13.23 -17.01 -9.39
N ARG A 385 14.05 -17.91 -9.94
CA ARG A 385 14.89 -17.62 -11.10
C ARG A 385 14.08 -17.39 -12.38
N GLU A 386 12.97 -18.11 -12.55
CA GLU A 386 12.10 -17.99 -13.72
C GLU A 386 11.47 -16.60 -13.79
N ASP A 387 11.04 -16.06 -12.64
CA ASP A 387 10.48 -14.70 -12.52
C ASP A 387 11.46 -13.62 -13.05
N LEU A 388 12.74 -13.73 -12.68
CA LEU A 388 13.77 -12.80 -13.14
C LEU A 388 14.02 -12.90 -14.65
N ILE A 389 14.08 -14.12 -15.18
CA ILE A 389 14.30 -14.36 -16.62
C ILE A 389 13.11 -13.86 -17.43
N GLU A 390 11.88 -14.13 -16.99
CA GLU A 390 10.68 -13.63 -17.63
C GLU A 390 10.65 -12.09 -17.63
N THR A 391 10.94 -11.47 -16.48
CA THR A 391 10.93 -10.00 -16.34
C THR A 391 12.02 -9.33 -17.17
N GLN A 392 13.20 -9.94 -17.30
CA GLN A 392 14.28 -9.42 -18.15
C GLN A 392 13.85 -9.28 -19.62
N ASN A 393 12.96 -10.15 -20.10
CA ASN A 393 12.53 -10.18 -21.50
C ASN A 393 11.48 -9.11 -21.84
N MET A 394 11.06 -8.27 -20.88
CA MET A 394 10.15 -7.15 -21.14
C MET A 394 10.79 -6.15 -22.10
N ARG A 395 9.97 -5.57 -22.99
CA ARG A 395 10.45 -4.61 -24.00
C ARG A 395 10.60 -3.22 -23.42
N ASP A 396 9.62 -2.80 -22.62
CA ASP A 396 9.67 -1.53 -21.90
C ASP A 396 10.59 -1.64 -20.67
N GLU A 397 11.67 -0.85 -20.65
CA GLU A 397 12.58 -0.77 -19.50
C GLU A 397 11.85 -0.38 -18.21
N LEU A 398 10.78 0.42 -18.29
CA LEU A 398 9.97 0.83 -17.14
C LEU A 398 9.13 -0.32 -16.56
N LYS A 399 9.09 -1.47 -17.25
CA LYS A 399 8.32 -2.66 -16.90
C LYS A 399 9.20 -3.84 -16.48
N LYS A 400 10.53 -3.70 -16.57
CA LYS A 400 11.50 -4.66 -16.03
C LYS A 400 11.60 -4.57 -14.50
N VAL A 401 10.45 -4.74 -13.84
CA VAL A 401 10.27 -4.47 -12.42
C VAL A 401 9.49 -5.60 -11.76
N ILE A 402 9.95 -6.01 -10.58
CA ILE A 402 9.20 -6.87 -9.67
C ILE A 402 8.89 -6.10 -8.38
N LEU A 403 7.61 -5.94 -8.07
CA LEU A 403 7.15 -5.39 -6.79
C LEU A 403 6.97 -6.53 -5.78
N VAL A 404 7.61 -6.43 -4.63
CA VAL A 404 7.65 -7.46 -3.60
C VAL A 404 7.06 -6.91 -2.30
N PHE A 405 5.94 -7.46 -1.88
CA PHE A 405 5.25 -7.02 -0.68
C PHE A 405 5.38 -8.02 0.47
N ASN A 406 5.77 -7.48 1.63
CA ASN A 406 5.94 -8.22 2.88
C ASN A 406 6.83 -9.47 2.79
N LEU A 407 7.75 -9.49 1.83
CA LEU A 407 8.76 -10.52 1.63
C LEU A 407 10.13 -9.86 1.54
N LYS A 408 11.19 -10.63 1.82
CA LYS A 408 12.58 -10.19 1.65
C LYS A 408 13.26 -11.09 0.63
N SER A 409 13.84 -10.49 -0.42
CA SER A 409 14.64 -11.26 -1.37
C SER A 409 16.06 -11.44 -0.84
N PRO A 410 16.63 -12.66 -0.94
CA PRO A 410 18.02 -12.91 -0.63
C PRO A 410 18.98 -12.00 -1.42
N ASN A 411 20.15 -11.70 -0.85
CA ASN A 411 21.16 -10.85 -1.51
C ASN A 411 21.62 -11.42 -2.86
N GLU A 412 21.68 -12.75 -2.98
CA GLU A 412 22.01 -13.45 -4.24
C GLU A 412 20.97 -13.16 -5.33
N THR A 413 19.67 -13.17 -4.98
CA THR A 413 18.57 -12.82 -5.89
C THR A 413 18.67 -11.37 -6.34
N LYS A 414 18.97 -10.45 -5.42
CA LYS A 414 19.14 -9.02 -5.74
C LYS A 414 20.35 -8.76 -6.65
N ALA A 415 21.45 -9.45 -6.41
CA ALA A 415 22.64 -9.36 -7.26
C ALA A 415 22.34 -9.88 -8.68
N LEU A 416 21.69 -11.04 -8.78
CA LEU A 416 21.28 -11.60 -10.06
C LEU A 416 20.30 -10.68 -10.80
N ALA A 417 19.30 -10.12 -10.11
CA ALA A 417 18.36 -9.18 -10.72
C ALA A 417 19.08 -7.96 -11.32
N LYS A 418 20.05 -7.40 -10.58
CA LYS A 418 20.87 -6.30 -11.07
C LYS A 418 21.69 -6.66 -12.31
N ASP A 419 22.28 -7.85 -12.34
CA ASP A 419 23.04 -8.35 -13.50
C ASP A 419 22.15 -8.56 -14.73
N LEU A 420 20.88 -8.92 -14.52
CA LEU A 420 19.88 -9.09 -15.57
C LEU A 420 19.15 -7.79 -15.96
N GLY A 421 19.43 -6.66 -15.27
CA GLY A 421 18.76 -5.38 -15.51
C GLY A 421 17.30 -5.33 -15.05
N VAL A 422 16.95 -6.12 -14.02
CA VAL A 422 15.63 -6.14 -13.39
C VAL A 422 15.68 -5.38 -12.07
N GLU A 423 14.78 -4.41 -11.90
CA GLU A 423 14.65 -3.64 -10.66
C GLU A 423 13.69 -4.35 -9.70
N ILE A 424 14.04 -4.41 -8.41
CA ILE A 424 13.21 -5.02 -7.36
C ILE A 424 12.88 -3.96 -6.32
N PHE A 425 11.59 -3.72 -6.10
CA PHE A 425 11.12 -2.89 -4.99
C PHE A 425 10.53 -3.76 -3.90
N GLU A 426 10.99 -3.59 -2.66
CA GLU A 426 10.52 -4.34 -1.49
C GLU A 426 9.97 -3.41 -0.42
N ASN A 427 8.76 -3.65 0.05
CA ASN A 427 8.19 -2.89 1.17
C ASN A 427 7.10 -3.68 1.89
N THR A 428 6.70 -3.20 3.06
CA THR A 428 5.56 -3.71 3.84
C THR A 428 4.32 -2.82 3.75
N VAL A 429 4.40 -1.75 2.94
CA VAL A 429 3.33 -0.79 2.68
C VAL A 429 3.15 -0.65 1.16
N ILE A 430 1.94 -0.90 0.64
CA ILE A 430 1.70 -0.96 -0.82
C ILE A 430 1.91 0.41 -1.45
N TYR A 431 1.43 1.48 -0.81
CA TYR A 431 1.61 2.85 -1.31
C TYR A 431 3.07 3.26 -1.46
N ARG A 432 3.94 2.82 -0.55
CA ARG A 432 5.39 3.09 -0.67
C ARG A 432 6.00 2.37 -1.85
N LEU A 433 5.65 1.10 -2.07
CA LEU A 433 6.08 0.37 -3.28
C LEU A 433 5.69 1.12 -4.56
N MET A 434 4.44 1.59 -4.62
CA MET A 434 3.94 2.33 -5.77
C MET A 434 4.64 3.67 -5.95
N GLU A 435 4.88 4.39 -4.85
CA GLU A 435 5.58 5.65 -4.87
C GLU A 435 7.03 5.47 -5.32
N ASP A 436 7.75 4.51 -4.74
CA ASP A 436 9.13 4.16 -5.11
C ASP A 436 9.20 3.80 -6.60
N TYR A 437 8.27 2.98 -7.10
CA TYR A 437 8.17 2.64 -8.51
C TYR A 437 7.91 3.85 -9.41
N LYS A 438 6.95 4.71 -9.05
CA LYS A 438 6.61 5.92 -9.83
C LYS A 438 7.76 6.91 -9.85
N GLN A 439 8.44 7.10 -8.71
CA GLN A 439 9.61 7.96 -8.61
C GLN A 439 10.76 7.44 -9.49
N TRP A 440 11.03 6.13 -9.46
CA TRP A 440 12.02 5.51 -10.33
C TRP A 440 11.66 5.66 -11.82
N CYS A 441 10.39 5.45 -12.18
CA CYS A 441 9.92 5.68 -13.55
C CYS A 441 10.14 7.12 -14.01
N ALA A 442 9.83 8.10 -13.15
CA ALA A 442 10.04 9.51 -13.44
C ALA A 442 11.53 9.84 -13.65
N GLN A 443 12.41 9.30 -12.79
CA GLN A 443 13.86 9.49 -12.90
C GLN A 443 14.43 8.87 -14.18
N LEU A 444 13.98 7.67 -14.56
CA LEU A 444 14.41 7.04 -15.81
C LEU A 444 13.97 7.83 -17.03
N LYS A 445 12.69 8.25 -17.09
CA LYS A 445 12.19 9.09 -18.18
C LYS A 445 12.97 10.40 -18.29
N GLU A 446 13.28 11.05 -17.17
CA GLU A 446 14.06 12.28 -17.17
C GLU A 446 15.49 12.05 -17.68
N ARG A 447 16.14 10.94 -17.29
CA ARG A 447 17.46 10.57 -17.82
C ARG A 447 17.43 10.29 -19.31
N GLU A 448 16.40 9.64 -19.83
CA GLU A 448 16.24 9.41 -21.27
C GLU A 448 16.02 10.72 -22.03
N ILE A 449 15.16 11.60 -21.51
CA ILE A 449 14.95 12.94 -22.10
C ILE A 449 16.26 13.72 -22.11
N GLN A 450 17.01 13.71 -21.02
CA GLN A 450 18.30 14.40 -20.94
C GLN A 450 19.32 13.85 -21.96
N LYS A 451 19.42 12.52 -22.10
CA LYS A 451 20.26 11.90 -23.13
C LYS A 451 19.83 12.32 -24.54
N LYS A 452 18.53 12.38 -24.81
CA LYS A 452 17.99 12.86 -26.09
C LYS A 452 18.37 14.33 -26.33
N LEU A 453 18.20 15.20 -25.34
CA LEU A 453 18.59 16.62 -25.38
C LEU A 453 20.09 16.81 -25.63
N GLU A 454 20.94 15.95 -25.07
CA GLU A 454 22.40 16.01 -25.28
C GLU A 454 22.82 15.47 -26.65
N SER A 455 22.05 14.53 -27.21
CA SER A 455 22.39 13.86 -28.48
C SER A 455 22.06 14.66 -29.74
N VAL A 456 21.28 15.74 -29.62
CA VAL A 456 20.78 16.52 -30.76
C VAL A 456 21.42 17.89 -30.87
N ASN A 457 21.51 18.39 -32.09
CA ASN A 457 21.80 19.79 -32.31
C ASN A 457 20.56 20.64 -32.01
N HIS A 458 20.66 21.62 -31.10
CA HIS A 458 19.51 22.45 -30.73
C HIS A 458 19.22 23.52 -31.81
N PRO A 459 17.95 23.91 -32.04
CA PRO A 459 17.61 25.04 -32.89
C PRO A 459 18.22 26.33 -32.31
N VAL A 460 18.99 27.06 -33.12
CA VAL A 460 19.54 28.37 -32.73
C VAL A 460 19.63 29.32 -33.92
N GLU A 461 19.30 30.60 -33.72
CA GLU A 461 19.56 31.71 -34.63
C GLU A 461 20.56 32.65 -33.95
N LEU A 462 21.72 32.83 -34.56
CA LEU A 462 22.78 33.71 -34.08
C LEU A 462 22.91 34.92 -35.00
N LEU A 463 23.22 36.07 -34.42
CA LEU A 463 23.64 37.26 -35.16
C LEU A 463 25.13 37.50 -34.89
N PHE A 464 25.93 37.52 -35.95
CA PHE A 464 27.34 37.92 -35.86
C PHE A 464 27.42 39.43 -35.57
N LEU A 465 27.94 39.79 -34.40
CA LEU A 465 28.14 41.18 -33.97
C LEU A 465 29.23 41.88 -34.78
N LYS A 466 29.02 43.17 -35.04
CA LYS A 466 30.01 44.04 -35.70
C LYS A 466 31.16 44.38 -34.75
N ASP A 467 32.35 44.58 -35.31
CA ASP A 467 33.57 44.93 -34.58
C ASP A 467 33.95 43.94 -33.46
N ALA A 468 33.47 42.70 -33.57
CA ALA A 468 33.59 41.67 -32.53
C ALA A 468 34.43 40.47 -32.99
N VAL A 469 35.44 40.71 -33.84
CA VAL A 469 36.37 39.69 -34.34
C VAL A 469 37.62 39.64 -33.47
N PHE A 470 37.84 38.51 -32.79
CA PHE A 470 39.02 38.28 -31.96
C PHE A 470 40.09 37.45 -32.68
N ARG A 471 39.67 36.53 -33.56
CA ARG A 471 40.55 35.70 -34.38
C ARG A 471 39.88 35.27 -35.67
N SER A 472 40.56 35.45 -36.80
CA SER A 472 39.95 35.25 -38.13
C SER A 472 39.87 33.80 -38.60
N SER A 473 40.71 32.89 -38.09
CA SER A 473 40.69 31.43 -38.38
C SER A 473 41.54 30.62 -37.39
N HIS A 474 41.40 29.29 -37.42
CA HIS A 474 42.20 28.30 -36.67
C HIS A 474 42.29 28.48 -35.13
N PRO A 475 41.20 28.24 -34.37
CA PRO A 475 39.79 28.35 -34.77
C PRO A 475 39.39 29.84 -34.88
N ALA A 476 38.34 30.15 -35.65
CA ALA A 476 37.84 31.53 -35.69
C ALA A 476 37.16 31.87 -34.35
N VAL A 477 37.42 33.05 -33.80
CA VAL A 477 36.82 33.52 -32.55
C VAL A 477 36.17 34.86 -32.77
N PHE A 478 34.85 34.93 -32.56
CA PHE A 478 34.07 36.14 -32.79
C PHE A 478 32.83 36.22 -31.90
N GLY A 479 32.33 37.43 -31.67
CA GLY A 479 31.15 37.71 -30.87
C GLY A 479 29.85 37.48 -31.62
N VAL A 480 28.90 36.80 -30.98
CA VAL A 480 27.55 36.58 -31.49
C VAL A 480 26.50 36.94 -30.43
N GLU A 481 25.32 37.33 -30.89
CA GLU A 481 24.11 37.41 -30.09
C GLU A 481 23.20 36.22 -30.42
N VAL A 482 22.71 35.51 -29.39
CA VAL A 482 21.70 34.47 -29.56
C VAL A 482 20.34 35.13 -29.73
N VAL A 483 19.85 35.20 -30.97
CA VAL A 483 18.57 35.87 -31.30
C VAL A 483 17.39 34.98 -30.91
N LYS A 484 17.50 33.68 -31.18
CA LYS A 484 16.50 32.66 -30.83
C LYS A 484 17.18 31.33 -30.55
N GLY A 485 16.48 30.46 -29.82
CA GLY A 485 16.92 29.12 -29.52
C GLY A 485 17.97 28.99 -28.42
N LEU A 486 18.70 27.87 -28.46
CA LEU A 486 19.73 27.48 -27.49
C LEU A 486 21.03 27.12 -28.23
N LEU A 487 22.11 27.84 -27.97
CA LEU A 487 23.43 27.53 -28.48
C LEU A 487 24.14 26.57 -27.51
N LYS A 488 24.65 25.44 -27.99
CA LYS A 488 25.52 24.54 -27.22
C LYS A 488 26.88 24.35 -27.88
N ALA A 489 27.90 24.05 -27.08
CA ALA A 489 29.18 23.60 -27.61
C ALA A 489 28.98 22.32 -28.46
N GLY A 490 29.75 22.17 -29.53
CA GLY A 490 29.60 21.07 -30.50
C GLY A 490 28.53 21.31 -31.58
N ALA A 491 27.72 22.36 -31.48
CA ALA A 491 26.68 22.67 -32.46
C ALA A 491 27.27 22.86 -33.87
N LEU A 492 26.66 22.20 -34.86
CA LEU A 492 26.95 22.44 -36.27
C LEU A 492 26.18 23.68 -36.73
N ILE A 493 26.87 24.60 -37.39
CA ILE A 493 26.30 25.88 -37.82
C ILE A 493 26.25 25.92 -39.34
N LYS A 494 25.13 26.41 -39.87
CA LYS A 494 24.91 26.73 -41.28
C LYS A 494 24.69 28.23 -41.48
N ARG A 495 25.07 28.68 -42.66
CA ARG A 495 24.69 29.99 -43.20
C ARG A 495 23.95 29.73 -44.50
N ASN A 496 22.75 30.27 -44.63
CA ASN A 496 21.80 29.88 -45.69
C ASN A 496 21.60 28.35 -45.66
N SER A 497 21.94 27.65 -46.75
CA SER A 497 21.81 26.18 -46.86
C SER A 497 23.14 25.41 -46.72
N ARG A 498 24.25 26.08 -46.39
CA ARG A 498 25.58 25.45 -46.31
C ARG A 498 26.08 25.39 -44.88
N ILE A 499 26.52 24.20 -44.45
CA ILE A 499 27.23 24.00 -43.18
C ILE A 499 28.60 24.66 -43.29
N ILE A 500 28.93 25.52 -42.32
CA ILE A 500 30.11 26.39 -42.34
C ILE A 500 31.14 26.08 -41.25
N GLY A 501 30.77 25.30 -40.23
CA GLY A 501 31.68 24.94 -39.14
C GLY A 501 30.96 24.37 -37.93
N ARG A 502 31.76 24.00 -36.92
CA ARG A 502 31.30 23.49 -35.62
C ARG A 502 31.76 24.40 -34.49
N ILE A 503 30.86 24.70 -33.56
CA ILE A 503 31.20 25.44 -32.34
C ILE A 503 32.10 24.54 -31.47
N LYS A 504 33.32 25.00 -31.20
CA LYS A 504 34.27 24.34 -30.31
C LYS A 504 34.04 24.76 -28.86
N GLU A 505 33.86 26.06 -28.63
CA GLU A 505 33.78 26.63 -27.29
C GLU A 505 32.90 27.89 -27.29
N ILE A 506 32.22 28.14 -26.16
CA ILE A 506 31.42 29.34 -25.92
C ILE A 506 31.98 30.03 -24.68
N GLN A 507 32.19 31.34 -24.74
CA GLN A 507 32.68 32.14 -23.63
C GLN A 507 31.79 33.35 -23.37
N LYS A 508 31.47 33.58 -22.10
CA LYS A 508 30.75 34.77 -21.62
C LYS A 508 31.59 35.42 -20.52
N GLU A 509 31.93 36.69 -20.70
CA GLU A 509 32.76 37.47 -19.76
C GLU A 509 34.08 36.77 -19.39
N GLY A 510 34.71 36.11 -20.37
CA GLY A 510 35.99 35.40 -20.18
C GLY A 510 35.90 34.04 -19.49
N LYS A 511 34.69 33.55 -19.17
CA LYS A 511 34.47 32.20 -18.64
C LYS A 511 33.85 31.30 -19.70
N THR A 512 34.38 30.08 -19.82
CA THR A 512 33.79 29.03 -20.66
C THR A 512 32.44 28.61 -20.10
N ILE A 513 31.43 28.53 -20.96
CA ILE A 513 30.07 28.07 -20.63
C ILE A 513 29.64 26.95 -21.58
N GLU A 514 28.75 26.09 -21.13
CA GLU A 514 28.27 24.94 -21.91
C GLU A 514 27.16 25.33 -22.90
N GLU A 515 26.33 26.31 -22.52
CA GLU A 515 25.18 26.76 -23.31
C GLU A 515 24.96 28.28 -23.22
N ALA A 516 24.39 28.87 -24.27
CA ALA A 516 23.94 30.27 -24.31
C ALA A 516 22.50 30.38 -24.83
N LYS A 517 21.68 31.21 -24.17
CA LYS A 517 20.24 31.34 -24.40
C LYS A 517 19.89 32.63 -25.14
N LYS A 518 18.66 32.72 -25.66
CA LYS A 518 18.13 33.94 -26.29
C LYS A 518 18.45 35.20 -25.47
N GLY A 519 19.05 36.19 -26.14
CA GLY A 519 19.48 37.46 -25.57
C GLY A 519 20.93 37.48 -25.09
N ASP A 520 21.58 36.32 -24.95
CA ASP A 520 22.99 36.26 -24.58
C ASP A 520 23.90 36.76 -25.70
N ARG A 521 24.88 37.58 -25.30
CA ARG A 521 26.01 37.97 -26.15
C ARG A 521 27.26 37.25 -25.67
N VAL A 522 27.81 36.42 -26.53
CA VAL A 522 28.91 35.49 -26.19
C VAL A 522 29.98 35.49 -27.28
N ALA A 523 31.21 35.21 -26.90
CA ALA A 523 32.27 34.91 -27.86
C ALA A 523 32.22 33.41 -28.17
N ILE A 524 32.20 33.06 -29.46
CA ILE A 524 32.22 31.67 -29.91
C ILE A 524 33.54 31.37 -30.60
N SER A 525 34.08 30.19 -30.34
CA SER A 525 35.22 29.61 -31.05
C SER A 525 34.66 28.56 -32.02
N MET A 526 34.93 28.72 -33.32
CA MET A 526 34.36 27.85 -34.37
C MET A 526 35.47 27.25 -35.25
N GLU A 527 35.43 25.93 -35.40
CA GLU A 527 36.34 25.17 -36.26
C GLU A 527 35.87 25.18 -37.73
N ASP A 528 36.82 24.97 -38.65
CA ASP A 528 36.59 24.89 -40.10
C ASP A 528 35.98 26.13 -40.78
N VAL A 529 36.01 27.28 -40.10
CA VAL A 529 35.50 28.56 -40.62
C VAL A 529 36.62 29.61 -40.75
N THR A 530 36.42 30.57 -41.65
CA THR A 530 37.30 31.74 -41.82
C THR A 530 36.45 32.98 -42.01
N ILE A 531 36.68 33.98 -41.16
CA ILE A 531 35.97 35.27 -41.20
C ILE A 531 36.45 36.07 -42.41
N GLY A 532 35.52 36.69 -43.14
CA GLY A 532 35.79 37.39 -44.40
C GLY A 532 35.79 36.49 -45.65
N ARG A 533 35.64 35.17 -45.47
CA ARG A 533 35.48 34.21 -46.58
C ARG A 533 34.19 33.41 -46.47
N HIS A 534 33.95 32.80 -45.31
CA HIS A 534 32.79 31.93 -45.06
C HIS A 534 31.67 32.67 -44.32
N VAL A 535 32.05 33.53 -43.37
CA VAL A 535 31.15 34.36 -42.56
C VAL A 535 31.63 35.81 -42.52
N PHE A 536 30.70 36.74 -42.41
CA PHE A 536 30.91 38.19 -42.36
C PHE A 536 30.12 38.78 -41.20
N GLU A 537 30.59 39.90 -40.67
CA GLU A 537 29.88 40.62 -39.60
C GLU A 537 28.46 41.01 -40.03
N GLY A 538 27.50 40.87 -39.12
CA GLY A 538 26.08 41.08 -39.40
C GLY A 538 25.36 39.87 -40.00
N ASP A 539 26.07 38.78 -40.33
CA ASP A 539 25.43 37.56 -40.80
C ASP A 539 24.51 36.93 -39.76
N LYS A 540 23.40 36.37 -40.26
CA LYS A 540 22.57 35.45 -39.51
C LYS A 540 23.04 34.02 -39.72
N LEU A 541 23.32 33.32 -38.63
CA LEU A 541 23.76 31.93 -38.62
C LEU A 541 22.70 31.08 -37.94
N PHE A 542 22.55 29.84 -38.38
CA PHE A 542 21.55 28.91 -37.85
C PHE A 542 22.21 27.59 -37.48
N SER A 543 21.65 26.83 -36.54
CA SER A 543 22.07 25.43 -36.41
C SER A 543 21.69 24.61 -37.63
N ALA A 544 22.57 23.67 -37.98
CA ALA A 544 22.32 22.64 -38.96
C ALA A 544 21.66 21.44 -38.26
N LEU A 545 20.34 21.30 -38.44
CA LEU A 545 19.55 20.18 -37.91
C LEU A 545 19.50 19.06 -38.97
N SER A 546 19.86 17.85 -38.59
CA SER A 546 19.65 16.64 -39.38
C SER A 546 18.22 16.12 -39.25
N ASP A 547 17.80 15.20 -40.12
CA ASP A 547 16.49 14.55 -40.02
C ASP A 547 16.32 13.81 -38.68
N ASN A 548 17.42 13.25 -38.13
CA ASN A 548 17.41 12.62 -36.82
C ASN A 548 17.24 13.66 -35.69
N ASP A 549 17.90 14.82 -35.78
CA ASP A 549 17.71 15.91 -34.81
C ASP A 549 16.25 16.36 -34.81
N MET A 550 15.67 16.58 -35.99
CA MET A 550 14.27 17.00 -36.14
C MET A 550 13.30 15.98 -35.54
N LYS A 551 13.54 14.69 -35.78
CA LYS A 551 12.72 13.61 -35.21
C LYS A 551 12.79 13.60 -33.68
N VAL A 552 13.99 13.60 -33.11
CA VAL A 552 14.20 13.53 -31.65
C VAL A 552 13.69 14.80 -30.97
N LEU A 553 13.92 15.98 -31.55
CA LEU A 553 13.37 17.26 -31.06
C LEU A 553 11.84 17.28 -31.10
N GLY A 554 11.22 16.61 -32.08
CA GLY A 554 9.77 16.40 -32.12
C GLY A 554 9.26 15.53 -30.96
N GLU A 555 9.96 14.45 -30.61
CA GLU A 555 9.61 13.58 -29.48
C GLU A 555 9.71 14.28 -28.12
N ILE A 556 10.59 15.28 -27.99
CA ILE A 556 10.81 16.05 -26.75
C ILE A 556 10.31 17.49 -26.85
N TYR A 557 9.43 17.79 -27.83
CA TYR A 557 9.03 19.16 -28.18
C TYR A 557 8.54 19.96 -26.98
N ASP A 558 7.74 19.35 -26.10
CA ASP A 558 7.19 20.03 -24.92
C ASP A 558 8.25 20.51 -23.92
N LYS A 559 9.44 19.91 -23.94
CA LYS A 559 10.58 20.25 -23.08
C LYS A 559 11.46 21.36 -23.64
N LEU A 560 11.26 21.75 -24.91
CA LEU A 560 12.00 22.86 -25.54
C LEU A 560 11.46 24.22 -25.07
N SER A 561 12.34 25.23 -25.04
CA SER A 561 11.91 26.61 -24.78
C SER A 561 11.02 27.15 -25.91
N ASP A 562 10.15 28.12 -25.63
CA ASP A 562 9.28 28.73 -26.66
C ASP A 562 10.08 29.30 -27.84
N SER A 563 11.28 29.81 -27.55
CA SER A 563 12.23 30.33 -28.52
C SER A 563 12.78 29.24 -29.46
N GLU A 564 13.05 28.04 -28.93
CA GLU A 564 13.46 26.88 -29.72
C GLU A 564 12.29 26.34 -30.56
N LYS A 565 11.09 26.26 -29.98
CA LYS A 565 9.86 25.80 -30.65
C LYS A 565 9.52 26.65 -31.87
N GLU A 566 9.54 27.98 -31.73
CA GLU A 566 9.32 28.91 -32.84
C GLU A 566 10.32 28.69 -33.98
N LEU A 567 11.60 28.48 -33.63
CA LEU A 567 12.65 28.34 -34.62
C LEU A 567 12.61 26.96 -35.28
N LEU A 568 12.29 25.91 -34.54
CA LEU A 568 12.12 24.55 -35.07
C LEU A 568 11.02 24.51 -36.13
N ASN A 569 9.87 25.14 -35.87
CA ASN A 569 8.77 25.22 -36.83
C ASN A 569 9.14 25.99 -38.11
N LYS A 570 9.99 27.02 -37.98
CA LYS A 570 10.50 27.81 -39.11
C LYS A 570 11.58 27.07 -39.91
N LEU A 571 12.34 26.19 -39.27
CA LEU A 571 13.40 25.41 -39.92
C LEU A 571 12.90 24.08 -40.50
N GLY A 572 11.76 23.57 -40.03
CA GLY A 572 11.09 22.36 -40.53
C GLY A 572 10.02 22.59 -41.59
N SER A 573 9.71 23.84 -41.92
CA SER A 573 8.91 24.24 -43.09
C SER A 573 9.82 24.62 -44.25
#